data_AF-A0A6A4E8X8-F1
#
_entry.id   AF-A0A6A4E8X8-F1
#
_cell.length_a   1.000
_cell.length_b   1.000
_cell.length_c   1.000
_cell.angle_alpha   90.00
_cell.angle_beta   90.00
_cell.angle_gamma   90.00
#
_symmetry.space_group_name_H-M   'P 1'
#
loop_
_entity.id
_entity.type
_entity.pdbx_description
1 polymer ?
#
loop_
_entity_poly.entity_id
_entity_poly.type
_entity_poly.pdbx_seq_one_letter_code
_entity_poly.pdbx_strand_id
1 'polypeptide(L)'
;MEGGDLRSLLDRYEAERHAIGFDRQKTHIAMQICSALAYMHSLSPPVIHSNLKSRNVLLSGALEAKVTNFGTSPKRTFKTSTQSKNATLWMAPEVICGEMHSTDADMFSFGVVLSEMDMLSAPYAQARQQIRDASWRPLQDADILQKVTKGSLRVVFSEAGPMALAELGRACVSVNPLKRPTASEALYRLQTIWLRSWRKTRSSRIFLDRLVVYILNTFFLCFLLEEERAKH
;
A
#
# COMPACT_ATOMS: atom_id res chain seq x y z
N MET A 1 16.78 9.71 -0.68
CA MET A 1 16.34 10.37 -1.94
C MET A 1 15.91 11.78 -1.57
N GLU A 2 16.07 12.76 -2.47
CA GLU A 2 15.82 14.18 -2.18
C GLU A 2 14.39 14.48 -1.71
N GLY A 3 13.39 13.72 -2.18
CA GLY A 3 11.97 13.92 -1.81
C GLY A 3 11.57 13.37 -0.44
N GLY A 4 12.48 12.73 0.29
CA GLY A 4 12.18 12.09 1.58
C GLY A 4 11.41 10.78 1.43
N ASP A 5 10.66 10.40 2.47
CA ASP A 5 9.76 9.25 2.48
C ASP A 5 8.28 9.66 2.34
N LEU A 6 7.42 8.71 1.95
CA LEU A 6 6.00 8.96 1.73
C LEU A 6 5.29 9.46 2.99
N ARG A 7 5.68 9.03 4.20
CA ARG A 7 5.05 9.55 5.42
C ARG A 7 5.33 11.04 5.56
N SER A 8 6.58 11.45 5.37
CA SER A 8 6.99 12.86 5.40
C SER A 8 6.27 13.71 4.33
N LEU A 9 5.93 13.14 3.16
CA LEU A 9 5.09 13.83 2.18
C LEU A 9 3.64 14.01 2.69
N LEU A 10 3.04 12.96 3.25
CA LEU A 10 1.66 13.02 3.74
C LEU A 10 1.51 13.98 4.92
N ASP A 11 2.48 14.01 5.83
CA ASP A 11 2.51 14.96 6.95
C ASP A 11 2.58 16.42 6.44
N ARG A 12 3.32 16.69 5.36
CA ARG A 12 3.32 18.01 4.71
C ARG A 12 1.98 18.34 4.08
N TYR A 13 1.37 17.40 3.36
CA TYR A 13 0.05 17.59 2.76
C TYR A 13 -1.02 17.87 3.81
N GLU A 14 -0.97 17.20 4.96
CA GLU A 14 -1.84 17.48 6.09
C GLU A 14 -1.61 18.91 6.65
N ALA A 15 -0.36 19.30 6.85
CA ALA A 15 0.00 20.64 7.36
C ALA A 15 -0.41 21.77 6.39
N GLU A 16 -0.29 21.53 5.09
CA GLU A 16 -0.70 22.44 4.01
C GLU A 16 -2.21 22.39 3.72
N ARG A 17 -2.97 21.57 4.46
CA ARG A 17 -4.43 21.38 4.31
C ARG A 17 -4.82 20.93 2.90
N HIS A 18 -3.99 20.09 2.29
CA HIS A 18 -4.30 19.42 1.03
C HIS A 18 -5.54 18.55 1.18
N ALA A 19 -6.30 18.38 0.10
CA ALA A 19 -7.53 17.61 0.15
C ALA A 19 -7.25 16.11 0.44
N ILE A 20 -8.07 15.53 1.33
CA ILE A 20 -8.21 14.08 1.46
C ILE A 20 -8.75 13.49 0.16
N GLY A 21 -8.61 12.18 -0.03
CA GLY A 21 -8.98 11.52 -1.28
C GLY A 21 -7.78 11.23 -2.18
N PHE A 22 -8.05 10.57 -3.29
CA PHE A 22 -7.00 10.26 -4.28
C PHE A 22 -6.99 11.26 -5.43
N ASP A 23 -5.89 11.98 -5.54
CA ASP A 23 -5.57 12.81 -6.70
C ASP A 23 -4.64 12.07 -7.68
N ARG A 24 -4.35 12.75 -8.78
CA ARG A 24 -3.45 12.23 -9.82
C ARG A 24 -2.04 11.97 -9.29
N GLN A 25 -1.51 12.71 -8.33
CA GLN A 25 -0.16 12.40 -7.83
C GLN A 25 -0.16 11.19 -6.91
N LYS A 26 -1.11 11.13 -5.98
CA LYS A 26 -1.29 10.02 -5.03
C LYS A 26 -1.55 8.71 -5.77
N THR A 27 -2.41 8.68 -6.78
CA THR A 27 -2.64 7.44 -7.54
C THR A 27 -1.41 6.99 -8.34
N HIS A 28 -0.58 7.92 -8.82
CA HIS A 28 0.66 7.57 -9.51
C HIS A 28 1.66 6.88 -8.57
N ILE A 29 1.84 7.46 -7.38
CA ILE A 29 2.69 6.88 -6.33
C ILE A 29 2.18 5.49 -5.95
N ALA A 30 0.86 5.32 -5.77
CA ALA A 30 0.24 4.03 -5.47
C ALA A 30 0.51 2.98 -6.56
N MET A 31 0.44 3.38 -7.84
CA MET A 31 0.79 2.50 -8.97
C MET A 31 2.26 2.08 -8.94
N GLN A 32 3.18 3.00 -8.63
CA GLN A 32 4.61 2.69 -8.55
C GLN A 32 4.92 1.71 -7.40
N ILE A 33 4.32 1.91 -6.23
CA ILE A 33 4.43 0.99 -5.08
C ILE A 33 3.89 -0.40 -5.47
N CYS A 34 2.69 -0.45 -6.07
CA CYS A 34 2.06 -1.70 -6.48
C CYS A 34 2.85 -2.42 -7.58
N SER A 35 3.45 -1.68 -8.51
CA SER A 35 4.34 -2.23 -9.53
C SER A 35 5.58 -2.89 -8.94
N ALA A 36 6.15 -2.31 -7.88
CA ALA A 36 7.28 -2.92 -7.18
C ALA A 36 6.87 -4.23 -6.46
N LEU A 37 5.69 -4.26 -5.84
CA LEU A 37 5.14 -5.47 -5.24
C LEU A 37 4.86 -6.55 -6.27
N ALA A 38 4.23 -6.20 -7.39
CA ALA A 38 3.94 -7.14 -8.47
C ALA A 38 5.22 -7.75 -9.03
N TYR A 39 6.27 -6.95 -9.21
CA TYR A 39 7.59 -7.44 -9.59
C TYR A 39 8.15 -8.43 -8.56
N MET A 40 8.24 -8.06 -7.28
CA MET A 40 8.77 -8.94 -6.24
C MET A 40 7.99 -10.26 -6.10
N HIS A 41 6.66 -10.20 -6.17
CA HIS A 41 5.78 -11.37 -6.06
C HIS A 41 5.84 -12.27 -7.30
N SER A 42 6.29 -11.76 -8.45
CA SER A 42 6.45 -12.53 -9.70
C SER A 42 7.74 -13.36 -9.77
N LEU A 43 8.70 -13.11 -8.88
CA LEU A 43 9.97 -13.84 -8.83
C LEU A 43 9.77 -15.30 -8.40
N SER A 44 10.74 -16.16 -8.70
CA SER A 44 10.72 -17.58 -8.33
C SER A 44 12.02 -17.94 -7.58
N PRO A 45 11.98 -18.14 -6.23
CA PRO A 45 10.81 -18.01 -5.36
C PRO A 45 10.34 -16.55 -5.19
N PRO A 46 9.06 -16.30 -4.85
CA PRO A 46 8.55 -14.96 -4.62
C PRO A 46 9.28 -14.24 -3.50
N VAL A 47 9.61 -12.96 -3.71
CA VAL A 47 10.20 -12.11 -2.69
C VAL A 47 9.08 -11.39 -1.93
N ILE A 48 8.99 -11.63 -0.62
CA ILE A 48 7.97 -11.02 0.25
C ILE A 48 8.59 -9.81 0.96
N HIS A 49 7.99 -8.64 0.81
CA HIS A 49 8.50 -7.40 1.37
C HIS A 49 8.53 -7.44 2.91
N SER A 50 7.45 -7.90 3.54
CA SER A 50 7.30 -8.15 4.98
C SER A 50 7.33 -6.92 5.91
N ASN A 51 7.68 -5.74 5.42
CA ASN A 51 7.73 -4.51 6.23
C ASN A 51 7.22 -3.28 5.45
N LEU A 52 6.17 -3.43 4.65
CA LEU A 52 5.70 -2.33 3.80
C LEU A 52 4.94 -1.31 4.66
N LYS A 53 5.36 -0.05 4.59
CA LYS A 53 4.74 1.10 5.28
C LYS A 53 5.12 2.38 4.56
N SER A 54 4.38 3.46 4.80
CA SER A 54 4.64 4.78 4.19
C SER A 54 6.09 5.25 4.39
N ARG A 55 6.69 5.01 5.57
CA ARG A 55 8.10 5.35 5.84
C ARG A 55 9.14 4.57 5.04
N ASN A 56 8.78 3.41 4.50
CA ASN A 56 9.65 2.55 3.71
C ASN A 56 9.49 2.78 2.19
N VAL A 57 8.70 3.78 1.80
CA VAL A 57 8.56 4.23 0.41
C VAL A 57 9.31 5.56 0.28
N LEU A 58 10.42 5.56 -0.46
CA LEU A 58 11.20 6.76 -0.73
C LEU A 58 10.73 7.45 -2.00
N LEU A 59 10.78 8.77 -2.03
CA LEU A 59 10.36 9.59 -3.15
C LEU A 59 11.53 10.38 -3.75
N SER A 60 11.60 10.46 -5.08
CA SER A 60 12.50 11.38 -5.78
C SER A 60 11.97 12.81 -5.73
N GLY A 61 12.79 13.79 -6.14
CA GLY A 61 12.32 15.17 -6.34
C GLY A 61 11.18 15.29 -7.37
N ALA A 62 11.05 14.30 -8.27
CA ALA A 62 9.97 14.18 -9.24
C ALA A 62 8.79 13.32 -8.74
N LEU A 63 8.73 13.02 -7.43
CA LEU A 63 7.72 12.16 -6.79
C LEU A 63 7.66 10.73 -7.36
N GLU A 64 8.80 10.21 -7.81
CA GLU A 64 8.90 8.80 -8.19
C GLU A 64 9.13 7.95 -6.95
N ALA A 65 8.24 6.98 -6.73
CA ALA A 65 8.28 6.11 -5.56
C ALA A 65 9.20 4.90 -5.76
N LYS A 66 10.03 4.63 -4.74
CA LYS A 66 10.87 3.43 -4.61
C LYS A 66 10.61 2.75 -3.28
N VAL A 67 10.25 1.47 -3.33
CA VAL A 67 10.04 0.65 -2.13
C VAL A 67 11.39 0.18 -1.60
N THR A 68 11.60 0.28 -0.29
CA THR A 68 12.87 -0.04 0.39
C THR A 68 12.64 -0.89 1.64
N ASN A 69 13.73 -1.44 2.21
CA ASN A 69 13.69 -2.28 3.41
C ASN A 69 12.88 -3.58 3.23
N PHE A 70 12.93 -4.17 2.03
CA PHE A 70 12.42 -5.50 1.75
C PHE A 70 13.28 -6.57 2.44
N GLY A 71 12.66 -7.67 2.88
CA GLY A 71 13.37 -8.79 3.52
C GLY A 71 13.84 -8.54 4.96
N THR A 72 13.69 -7.32 5.48
CA THR A 72 13.85 -7.04 6.92
C THR A 72 12.52 -7.31 7.63
N SER A 73 12.25 -8.56 8.01
CA SER A 73 11.14 -8.82 8.91
C SER A 73 11.41 -8.06 10.22
N PRO A 74 10.41 -7.38 10.81
CA PRO A 74 10.55 -6.89 12.17
C PRO A 74 10.87 -8.11 13.04
N LYS A 75 12.11 -8.22 13.53
CA LYS A 75 12.50 -9.30 14.45
C LYS A 75 11.41 -9.35 15.52
N ARG A 76 10.86 -10.55 15.80
CA ARG A 76 9.85 -10.86 16.85
C ARG A 76 10.34 -10.47 18.26
N THR A 77 10.68 -9.21 18.43
CA THR A 77 11.16 -8.61 19.64
C THR A 77 10.02 -7.72 20.10
N PHE A 78 9.10 -8.34 20.84
CA PHE A 78 8.22 -7.66 21.79
C PHE A 78 9.01 -6.96 22.93
N LYS A 79 10.30 -6.65 22.71
CA LYS A 79 11.16 -5.93 23.64
C LYS A 79 11.15 -4.46 23.26
N THR A 80 10.28 -3.72 23.96
CA THR A 80 10.56 -2.39 24.58
C THR A 80 11.46 -1.42 23.82
N SER A 81 11.34 -1.33 22.49
CA SER A 81 11.89 -0.22 21.71
C SER A 81 10.74 0.43 20.94
N THR A 82 10.62 1.75 21.09
CA THR A 82 9.60 2.59 20.43
C THR A 82 9.60 2.44 18.91
N GLN A 83 10.71 2.03 18.30
CA GLN A 83 10.82 1.73 16.86
C GLN A 83 10.12 0.44 16.42
N SER A 84 10.15 -0.64 17.23
CA SER A 84 9.49 -1.91 16.89
C SER A 84 7.97 -1.85 17.04
N LYS A 85 7.46 -0.93 17.88
CA LYS A 85 6.01 -0.65 18.00
C LYS A 85 5.44 -0.01 16.73
N ASN A 86 6.26 0.74 15.99
CA ASN A 86 5.82 1.53 14.83
C ASN A 86 5.72 0.73 13.50
N ALA A 87 5.99 -0.57 13.46
CA ALA A 87 5.84 -1.38 12.24
C ALA A 87 4.59 -2.28 12.25
N THR A 88 3.97 -2.47 13.41
CA THR A 88 2.94 -3.50 13.60
C THR A 88 1.59 -3.14 13.00
N LEU A 89 1.26 -1.85 12.90
CA LEU A 89 -0.05 -1.37 12.43
C LEU A 89 -0.32 -1.67 10.95
N TRP A 90 0.72 -1.92 10.17
CA TRP A 90 0.61 -2.32 8.77
C TRP A 90 0.53 -3.84 8.59
N MET A 91 0.80 -4.62 9.64
CA MET A 91 0.83 -6.08 9.54
C MET A 91 -0.57 -6.65 9.37
N ALA A 92 -0.65 -7.71 8.56
CA ALA A 92 -1.89 -8.42 8.34
C ALA A 92 -2.34 -9.18 9.62
N PRO A 93 -3.67 -9.36 9.83
CA PRO A 93 -4.24 -10.07 10.97
C PRO A 93 -3.58 -11.42 11.27
N GLU A 94 -3.33 -12.22 10.24
CA GLU A 94 -2.74 -13.54 10.31
C GLU A 94 -1.26 -13.50 10.74
N VAL A 95 -0.51 -12.49 10.27
CA VAL A 95 0.88 -12.26 10.68
C VAL A 95 0.95 -11.81 12.14
N ILE A 96 0.01 -10.99 12.58
CA ILE A 96 -0.12 -10.60 14.01
C ILE A 96 -0.38 -11.85 14.87
N CYS A 97 -1.21 -12.79 14.39
CA CYS A 97 -1.46 -14.09 15.03
C CYS A 97 -0.26 -15.05 14.99
N GLY A 98 0.81 -14.72 14.26
CA GLY A 98 2.05 -15.49 14.23
C GLY A 98 2.23 -16.37 13.00
N GLU A 99 1.37 -16.25 11.98
CA GLU A 99 1.61 -16.86 10.67
C GLU A 99 2.81 -16.22 9.96
N MET A 100 3.36 -16.95 8.98
CA MET A 100 4.47 -16.43 8.17
C MET A 100 3.98 -15.31 7.26
N HIS A 101 4.89 -14.39 6.94
CA HIS A 101 4.60 -13.39 5.93
C HIS A 101 4.39 -14.08 4.58
N SER A 102 3.45 -13.56 3.79
CA SER A 102 3.10 -14.06 2.47
C SER A 102 2.87 -12.88 1.52
N THR A 103 2.72 -13.17 0.22
CA THR A 103 2.33 -12.15 -0.77
C THR A 103 1.02 -11.46 -0.40
N ASP A 104 0.06 -12.20 0.19
CA ASP A 104 -1.22 -11.65 0.63
C ASP A 104 -1.08 -10.72 1.84
N ALA A 105 -0.11 -10.99 2.72
CA ALA A 105 0.21 -10.12 3.85
C ALA A 105 0.83 -8.78 3.40
N ASP A 106 1.67 -8.79 2.35
CA ASP A 106 2.14 -7.57 1.70
C ASP A 106 0.97 -6.76 1.11
N MET A 107 -0.01 -7.44 0.51
CA MET A 107 -1.20 -6.78 -0.04
C MET A 107 -2.06 -6.12 1.04
N PHE A 108 -2.16 -6.71 2.23
CA PHE A 108 -2.78 -6.04 3.38
C PHE A 108 -2.02 -4.76 3.75
N SER A 109 -0.69 -4.86 3.88
CA SER A 109 0.18 -3.73 4.20
C SER A 109 0.04 -2.61 3.16
N PHE A 110 -0.06 -2.97 1.88
CA PHE A 110 -0.31 -2.05 0.78
C PHE A 110 -1.66 -1.34 0.92
N GLY A 111 -2.71 -2.06 1.29
CA GLY A 111 -4.02 -1.46 1.57
C GLY A 111 -3.99 -0.46 2.73
N VAL A 112 -3.21 -0.73 3.77
CA VAL A 112 -3.01 0.23 4.87
C VAL A 112 -2.30 1.50 4.37
N VAL A 113 -1.26 1.36 3.53
CA VAL A 113 -0.59 2.51 2.91
C VAL A 113 -1.54 3.31 2.02
N LEU A 114 -2.43 2.67 1.26
CA LEU A 114 -3.46 3.37 0.48
C LEU A 114 -4.38 4.21 1.38
N SER A 115 -4.78 3.69 2.53
CA SER A 115 -5.59 4.45 3.49
C SER A 115 -4.84 5.68 4.04
N GLU A 116 -3.54 5.56 4.32
CA GLU A 116 -2.73 6.74 4.70
C GLU A 116 -2.68 7.79 3.59
N MET A 117 -2.54 7.37 2.34
CA MET A 117 -2.50 8.30 1.19
C MET A 117 -3.84 9.02 1.00
N ASP A 118 -4.93 8.33 1.25
CA ASP A 118 -6.29 8.85 1.17
C ASP A 118 -6.59 9.86 2.28
N MET A 119 -6.33 9.46 3.53
CA MET A 119 -6.68 10.22 4.73
C MET A 119 -5.63 11.23 5.17
N LEU A 120 -4.42 11.18 4.61
CA LEU A 120 -3.22 11.95 5.00
C LEU A 120 -2.73 11.71 6.44
N SER A 121 -3.51 11.00 7.26
CA SER A 121 -3.22 10.70 8.67
C SER A 121 -2.47 9.37 8.84
N ALA A 122 -1.96 9.10 10.04
CA ALA A 122 -1.42 7.78 10.40
C ALA A 122 -2.51 6.68 10.37
N PRO A 123 -2.14 5.40 10.20
CA PRO A 123 -3.11 4.31 10.25
C PRO A 123 -3.91 4.34 11.55
N TYR A 124 -5.23 4.16 11.43
CA TYR A 124 -6.17 4.12 12.54
C TYR A 124 -6.20 5.39 13.42
N ALA A 125 -5.74 6.55 12.93
CA ALA A 125 -5.77 7.81 13.68
C ALA A 125 -7.19 8.17 14.14
N GLN A 126 -8.18 7.97 13.27
CA GLN A 126 -9.61 8.18 13.56
C GLN A 126 -10.07 7.28 14.71
N ALA A 127 -9.68 6.01 14.71
CA ALA A 127 -10.02 5.06 15.76
C ALA A 127 -9.43 5.48 17.12
N ARG A 128 -8.18 5.99 17.14
CA ARG A 128 -7.57 6.54 18.37
C ARG A 128 -8.33 7.76 18.90
N GLN A 129 -8.84 8.60 18.02
CA GLN A 129 -9.56 9.81 18.39
C GLN A 129 -11.01 9.55 18.82
N GLN A 130 -11.68 8.53 18.25
CA GLN A 130 -13.11 8.29 18.43
C GLN A 130 -13.41 7.18 19.44
N ILE A 131 -12.56 6.15 19.51
CA ILE A 131 -12.78 5.00 20.39
C ILE A 131 -11.98 5.20 21.67
N ARG A 132 -12.58 4.82 22.81
CA ARG A 132 -11.95 4.83 24.13
C ARG A 132 -11.88 3.42 24.70
N ASP A 133 -10.85 3.16 25.51
CA ASP A 133 -10.77 1.95 26.33
C ASP A 133 -11.77 2.02 27.51
N ALA A 134 -11.85 0.93 28.29
CA ALA A 134 -12.73 0.87 29.47
C ALA A 134 -12.39 1.94 30.54
N SER A 135 -11.20 2.53 30.47
CA SER A 135 -10.71 3.59 31.34
C SER A 135 -10.78 4.98 30.70
N TRP A 136 -11.56 5.15 29.63
CA TRP A 136 -11.73 6.42 28.90
C TRP A 136 -10.45 7.00 28.28
N ARG A 137 -9.44 6.18 28.03
CA ARG A 137 -8.19 6.59 27.37
C ARG A 137 -8.23 6.28 25.87
N PRO A 138 -7.45 7.01 25.05
CA PRO A 138 -7.26 6.65 23.64
C PRO A 138 -6.69 5.23 23.50
N LEU A 139 -7.15 4.52 22.47
CA LEU A 139 -6.66 3.16 22.17
C LEU A 139 -5.14 3.15 21.99
N GLN A 140 -4.49 2.19 22.65
CA GLN A 140 -3.08 1.91 22.42
C GLN A 140 -2.91 0.99 21.21
N ASP A 141 -1.70 0.89 20.68
CA ASP A 141 -1.41 0.04 19.51
C ASP A 141 -1.82 -1.40 19.74
N ALA A 142 -1.61 -1.95 20.94
CA ALA A 142 -2.01 -3.31 21.28
C ALA A 142 -3.53 -3.52 21.14
N ASP A 143 -4.35 -2.55 21.57
CA ASP A 143 -5.82 -2.62 21.47
C ASP A 143 -6.27 -2.55 20.01
N ILE A 144 -5.61 -1.69 19.21
CA ILE A 144 -5.86 -1.57 17.78
C ILE A 144 -5.57 -2.89 17.08
N LEU A 145 -4.38 -3.46 17.29
CA LEU A 145 -3.97 -4.73 16.70
C LEU A 145 -4.94 -5.85 17.09
N GLN A 146 -5.32 -5.94 18.37
CA GLN A 146 -6.30 -6.93 18.82
C GLN A 146 -7.65 -6.78 18.10
N LYS A 147 -8.13 -5.55 17.93
CA LYS A 147 -9.40 -5.28 17.23
C LYS A 147 -9.31 -5.59 15.73
N VAL A 148 -8.17 -5.29 15.10
CA VAL A 148 -7.88 -5.61 13.69
C VAL A 148 -7.84 -7.13 13.48
N THR A 149 -7.16 -7.87 14.35
CA THR A 149 -7.13 -9.34 14.32
C THR A 149 -8.52 -9.95 14.44
N LYS A 150 -9.38 -9.38 15.29
CA LYS A 150 -10.79 -9.80 15.42
C LYS A 150 -11.68 -9.33 14.26
N GLY A 151 -11.16 -8.55 13.32
CA GLY A 151 -11.93 -7.96 12.22
C GLY A 151 -12.93 -6.88 12.63
N SER A 152 -12.87 -6.44 13.91
CA SER A 152 -13.74 -5.42 14.49
C SER A 152 -13.27 -3.98 14.24
N LEU A 153 -12.02 -3.82 13.78
CA LEU A 153 -11.47 -2.55 13.35
C LEU A 153 -10.82 -2.71 11.98
N ARG A 154 -11.04 -1.75 11.10
CA ARG A 154 -10.45 -1.66 9.78
C ARG A 154 -9.96 -0.24 9.54
N VAL A 155 -9.01 -0.08 8.63
CA VAL A 155 -8.62 1.25 8.16
C VAL A 155 -9.79 1.92 7.42
N VAL A 156 -9.80 3.25 7.44
CA VAL A 156 -10.88 4.04 6.85
C VAL A 156 -10.41 4.59 5.50
N PHE A 157 -11.33 4.61 4.54
CA PHE A 157 -11.16 5.28 3.26
C PHE A 157 -12.22 6.37 3.13
N SER A 158 -11.82 7.53 2.63
CA SER A 158 -12.70 8.65 2.36
C SER A 158 -13.61 8.35 1.16
N GLU A 159 -14.66 9.14 1.02
CA GLU A 159 -15.48 9.15 -0.19
C GLU A 159 -14.96 10.17 -1.22
N ALA A 160 -13.82 10.80 -0.94
CA ALA A 160 -13.19 11.78 -1.81
C ALA A 160 -12.33 11.08 -2.88
N GLY A 161 -12.62 11.36 -4.16
CA GLY A 161 -11.89 10.79 -5.30
C GLY A 161 -12.57 9.55 -5.90
N PRO A 162 -11.86 8.76 -6.73
CA PRO A 162 -12.46 7.63 -7.42
C PRO A 162 -12.85 6.51 -6.44
N MET A 163 -14.16 6.26 -6.31
CA MET A 163 -14.70 5.22 -5.43
C MET A 163 -14.05 3.84 -5.65
N ALA A 164 -13.76 3.50 -6.90
CA ALA A 164 -13.06 2.26 -7.27
C ALA A 164 -11.68 2.11 -6.61
N LEU A 165 -10.98 3.20 -6.30
CA LEU A 165 -9.68 3.14 -5.63
C LEU A 165 -9.83 2.86 -4.12
N ALA A 166 -10.84 3.47 -3.49
CA ALA A 166 -11.20 3.16 -2.11
C ALA A 166 -11.72 1.71 -1.99
N GLU A 167 -12.49 1.21 -2.96
CA GLU A 167 -12.90 -0.19 -3.04
C GLU A 167 -11.71 -1.14 -3.17
N LEU A 168 -10.74 -0.82 -4.03
CA LEU A 168 -9.50 -1.58 -4.13
C LEU A 168 -8.76 -1.60 -2.79
N GLY A 169 -8.61 -0.44 -2.14
CA GLY A 169 -8.00 -0.34 -0.82
C GLY A 169 -8.71 -1.21 0.22
N ARG A 170 -10.04 -1.18 0.26
CA ARG A 170 -10.87 -2.04 1.13
C ARG A 170 -10.70 -3.53 0.83
N ALA A 171 -10.56 -3.92 -0.44
CA ALA A 171 -10.30 -5.29 -0.83
C ALA A 171 -8.91 -5.77 -0.37
N CYS A 172 -7.88 -4.92 -0.48
CA CYS A 172 -6.53 -5.21 0.00
C CYS A 172 -6.49 -5.46 1.52
N VAL A 173 -7.26 -4.72 2.32
CA VAL A 173 -7.32 -4.89 3.79
C VAL A 173 -8.36 -5.91 4.28
N SER A 174 -8.75 -6.86 3.43
CA SER A 174 -9.63 -7.96 3.85
C SER A 174 -8.98 -8.79 4.97
N VAL A 175 -9.78 -9.14 5.99
CA VAL A 175 -9.33 -10.03 7.08
C VAL A 175 -8.97 -11.41 6.54
N ASN A 176 -9.76 -11.93 5.58
CA ASN A 176 -9.42 -13.17 4.90
C ASN A 176 -8.35 -12.90 3.81
N PRO A 177 -7.14 -13.51 3.90
CA PRO A 177 -6.06 -13.32 2.92
C PRO A 177 -6.47 -13.69 1.50
N LEU A 178 -7.23 -14.77 1.32
CA LEU A 178 -7.65 -15.29 0.01
C LEU A 178 -8.63 -14.37 -0.74
N LYS A 179 -9.23 -13.40 -0.05
CA LYS A 179 -10.12 -12.39 -0.66
C LYS A 179 -9.35 -11.16 -1.14
N ARG A 180 -8.05 -11.04 -0.82
CA ARG A 180 -7.22 -9.92 -1.25
C ARG A 180 -6.84 -10.12 -2.71
N PRO A 181 -6.80 -9.05 -3.52
CA PRO A 181 -6.27 -9.15 -4.88
C PRO A 181 -4.77 -9.43 -4.84
N THR A 182 -4.26 -10.15 -5.84
CA THR A 182 -2.82 -10.25 -6.07
C THR A 182 -2.23 -8.89 -6.43
N ALA A 183 -0.92 -8.71 -6.27
CA ALA A 183 -0.28 -7.45 -6.65
C ALA A 183 -0.47 -7.12 -8.14
N SER A 184 -0.43 -8.11 -9.02
CA SER A 184 -0.68 -7.91 -10.46
C SER A 184 -2.13 -7.48 -10.74
N GLU A 185 -3.11 -8.10 -10.09
CA GLU A 185 -4.52 -7.73 -10.22
C GLU A 185 -4.79 -6.33 -9.67
N ALA A 186 -4.21 -5.99 -8.51
CA ALA A 186 -4.30 -4.66 -7.93
C ALA A 186 -3.68 -3.60 -8.85
N LEU A 187 -2.53 -3.89 -9.45
CA LEU A 187 -1.86 -2.99 -10.39
C LEU A 187 -2.71 -2.74 -11.63
N TYR A 188 -3.31 -3.78 -12.20
CA TYR A 188 -4.22 -3.66 -13.34
C TYR A 188 -5.43 -2.78 -13.01
N ARG A 189 -6.04 -2.96 -11.84
CA ARG A 189 -7.15 -2.12 -11.36
C ARG A 189 -6.71 -0.66 -11.19
N LEU A 190 -5.55 -0.40 -10.59
CA LEU A 190 -5.01 0.96 -10.44
C LEU A 190 -4.79 1.64 -11.79
N GLN A 191 -4.19 0.94 -12.76
CA GLN A 191 -3.99 1.45 -14.12
C GLN A 191 -5.32 1.77 -14.81
N THR A 192 -6.32 0.91 -14.64
CA THR A 192 -7.66 1.13 -15.19
C THR A 192 -8.33 2.36 -14.58
N ILE A 193 -8.26 2.50 -13.26
CA ILE A 193 -8.80 3.67 -12.54
C ILE A 193 -8.06 4.94 -12.98
N TRP A 194 -6.74 4.85 -13.15
CA TRP A 194 -5.91 5.95 -13.62
C TRP A 194 -6.34 6.47 -14.99
N LEU A 195 -6.43 5.56 -15.95
CA LEU A 195 -6.82 5.89 -17.32
C LEU A 195 -8.24 6.47 -17.38
N ARG A 196 -9.18 5.96 -16.57
CA ARG A 196 -10.56 6.45 -16.56
C ARG A 196 -10.68 7.83 -15.91
N SER A 197 -9.95 8.07 -14.82
CA SER A 197 -10.11 9.29 -14.01
C SER A 197 -9.31 10.48 -14.57
N TRP A 198 -8.21 10.24 -15.29
CA TRP A 198 -7.28 11.31 -15.72
C TRP A 198 -6.87 11.31 -17.20
N ARG A 199 -7.53 10.56 -18.10
CA ARG A 199 -7.22 10.57 -19.56
C ARG A 199 -7.38 11.92 -20.27
N LYS A 200 -8.20 12.85 -19.74
CA LYS A 200 -8.63 14.05 -20.48
C LYS A 200 -7.80 15.32 -20.28
N THR A 201 -6.72 15.30 -19.49
CA THR A 201 -5.88 16.50 -19.30
C THR A 201 -4.85 16.61 -20.45
N ARG A 202 -4.89 17.73 -21.20
CA ARG A 202 -4.17 18.01 -22.47
C ARG A 202 -2.65 17.77 -22.48
N SER A 203 -2.03 17.56 -21.32
CA SER A 203 -0.59 17.25 -21.13
C SER A 203 -0.26 15.75 -21.15
N SER A 204 -1.15 14.90 -21.68
CA SER A 204 -1.07 13.43 -21.60
C SER A 204 -0.43 12.74 -22.81
N ARG A 205 -0.16 13.44 -23.92
CA ARG A 205 0.43 12.79 -25.12
C ARG A 205 1.84 12.23 -24.88
N ILE A 206 2.70 12.94 -24.14
CA ILE A 206 4.09 12.52 -23.91
C ILE A 206 4.17 11.34 -22.91
N PHE A 207 3.20 11.20 -22.01
CA PHE A 207 3.17 10.13 -21.01
C PHE A 207 2.48 8.85 -21.50
N LEU A 208 1.55 8.97 -22.46
CA LEU A 208 0.90 7.83 -23.11
C LEU A 208 1.93 6.95 -23.84
N ASP A 209 2.95 7.53 -24.48
CA ASP A 209 4.00 6.74 -25.14
C ASP A 209 4.83 5.93 -24.15
N ARG A 210 5.18 6.50 -22.98
CA ARG A 210 5.89 5.76 -21.93
C ARG A 210 5.02 4.69 -21.25
N LEU A 211 3.73 4.95 -21.04
CA LEU A 211 2.81 3.99 -20.41
C LEU A 211 2.44 2.85 -21.37
N VAL A 212 2.27 3.12 -22.66
CA VAL A 212 2.07 2.08 -23.69
C VAL A 212 3.33 1.23 -23.81
N VAL A 213 4.52 1.83 -23.82
CA VAL A 213 5.79 1.08 -23.78
C VAL A 213 5.92 0.26 -22.49
N TYR A 214 5.45 0.77 -21.34
CA TYR A 214 5.49 0.02 -20.07
C TYR A 214 4.48 -1.13 -20.04
N ILE A 215 3.25 -0.92 -20.49
CA ILE A 215 2.22 -1.97 -20.59
C ILE A 215 2.66 -3.03 -21.61
N LEU A 216 3.16 -2.62 -22.78
CA LEU A 216 3.67 -3.53 -23.79
C LEU A 216 4.92 -4.28 -23.29
N ASN A 217 5.85 -3.62 -22.59
CA ASN A 217 7.00 -4.32 -22.01
C ASN A 217 6.60 -5.30 -20.90
N THR A 218 5.65 -4.96 -20.03
CA THR A 218 5.18 -5.90 -19.00
C THR A 218 4.45 -7.09 -19.61
N PHE A 219 3.62 -6.87 -20.63
CA PHE A 219 2.98 -7.98 -21.37
C PHE A 219 3.98 -8.80 -22.17
N PHE A 220 4.98 -8.17 -22.79
CA PHE A 220 6.03 -8.85 -23.57
C PHE A 220 6.99 -9.65 -22.67
N LEU A 221 7.32 -9.14 -21.49
CA LEU A 221 8.09 -9.91 -20.50
C LEU A 221 7.28 -11.10 -19.98
N CYS A 222 5.99 -10.93 -19.68
CA CYS A 222 5.11 -12.04 -19.30
C CYS A 222 4.99 -13.09 -20.40
N PHE A 223 4.83 -12.67 -21.66
CA PHE A 223 4.74 -13.56 -22.80
C PHE A 223 6.06 -14.33 -23.06
N LEU A 224 7.20 -13.65 -22.98
CA LEU A 224 8.52 -14.30 -23.09
C LEU A 224 8.78 -15.29 -21.94
N LEU A 225 8.34 -14.96 -20.72
CA LEU A 225 8.45 -15.87 -19.57
C LEU A 225 7.53 -17.09 -19.68
N GLU A 226 6.37 -16.97 -20.34
CA GLU A 226 5.50 -18.10 -20.65
C GLU A 226 6.05 -18.96 -21.81
N GLU A 227 6.67 -18.33 -22.82
CA GLU A 227 7.24 -19.05 -23.96
C GLU A 227 8.51 -19.85 -23.59
N GLU A 228 9.32 -19.35 -22.66
CA GLU A 228 10.44 -20.10 -22.06
C GLU A 228 9.96 -21.27 -21.19
N ARG A 229 8.83 -21.12 -20.47
CA ARG A 229 8.22 -22.23 -19.71
C ARG A 229 7.60 -23.32 -20.57
N ALA A 230 7.22 -23.03 -21.82
CA ALA A 230 6.67 -24.01 -22.75
C ALA A 230 7.76 -24.86 -23.46
N LYS A 231 9.04 -24.52 -23.27
CA LYS A 231 10.19 -25.19 -23.90
C LYS A 231 10.93 -26.17 -22.95
N HIS A 232 10.42 -26.39 -21.74
CA HIS A 232 10.91 -27.36 -20.76
C HIS A 232 9.77 -28.23 -20.25
#